data_AF-A0A0Q5XNG5-F1
#
_entry.id   AF-A0A0Q5XNG5-F1
#
_cell.length_a   1.000
_cell.length_b   1.000
_cell.length_c   1.000
_cell.angle_alpha   90.00
_cell.angle_beta   90.00
_cell.angle_gamma   90.00
#
_symmetry.space_group_name_H-M   'P 1'
#
loop_
_entity.id
_entity.type
_entity.pdbx_description
1 polymer ?
#
loop_
_entity_poly.entity_id
_entity_poly.type
_entity_poly.pdbx_seq_one_letter_code
_entity_poly.pdbx_strand_id
1 'polypeptide(L)'
;MRKRIVLAIAAASTFIGLSPAAAQTPKIEDVCVQVAKHLLLADTLQTGVVQSFPELKPPGARLTYSTREGVEKKDMVDSIECEFQNTAAPFNLQRFCVSSTCYGPDERNEANKRRFEEVRALLQRDGM
;
A
#
# COMPACT_ATOMS: atom_id res chain seq x y z
N MET A 1 76.01 0.06 -4.25
CA MET A 1 75.14 -0.56 -5.28
C MET A 1 73.69 -0.47 -4.82
N ARG A 2 72.80 -0.17 -5.77
CA ARG A 2 71.39 0.19 -5.57
C ARG A 2 70.50 -1.03 -5.36
N LYS A 3 69.53 -0.96 -4.45
CA LYS A 3 68.26 -1.69 -4.59
C LYS A 3 67.13 -0.80 -4.04
N ARG A 4 66.42 -0.15 -4.96
CA ARG A 4 65.18 0.57 -4.69
C ARG A 4 64.07 -0.48 -4.56
N ILE A 5 63.46 -0.59 -3.39
CA ILE A 5 62.26 -1.39 -3.18
C ILE A 5 61.07 -0.48 -3.50
N VAL A 6 60.37 -0.80 -4.58
CA VAL A 6 59.12 -0.15 -4.96
C VAL A 6 57.99 -0.88 -4.23
N LEU A 7 57.33 -0.19 -3.31
CA LEU A 7 56.15 -0.71 -2.62
C LEU A 7 54.92 -0.38 -3.48
N ALA A 8 54.30 -1.39 -4.07
CA ALA A 8 53.08 -1.26 -4.86
C ALA A 8 51.87 -1.10 -3.93
N ILE A 9 51.10 -0.02 -4.12
CA ILE A 9 49.84 0.23 -3.42
C ILE A 9 48.74 -0.58 -4.12
N ALA A 10 48.22 -1.61 -3.46
CA ALA A 10 47.03 -2.34 -3.92
C ALA A 10 45.78 -1.60 -3.41
N ALA A 11 45.12 -0.84 -4.30
CA ALA A 11 43.81 -0.28 -4.04
C ALA A 11 42.76 -1.39 -4.18
N ALA A 12 42.23 -1.87 -3.05
CA ALA A 12 41.11 -2.80 -3.03
C ALA A 12 39.79 -2.03 -3.23
N SER A 13 39.31 -1.99 -4.47
CA SER A 13 37.97 -1.49 -4.81
C SER A 13 36.92 -2.53 -4.40
N THR A 14 36.29 -2.34 -3.24
CA THR A 14 35.10 -3.09 -2.84
C THR A 14 33.90 -2.64 -3.67
N PHE A 15 33.53 -3.43 -4.67
CA PHE A 15 32.25 -3.30 -5.37
C PHE A 15 31.12 -3.69 -4.42
N ILE A 16 30.36 -2.70 -3.93
CA ILE A 16 29.09 -2.92 -3.24
C ILE A 16 28.09 -3.35 -4.31
N GLY A 17 27.82 -4.65 -4.40
CA GLY A 17 26.76 -5.17 -5.26
C GLY A 17 25.42 -4.65 -4.76
N LEU A 18 24.71 -3.86 -5.58
CA LEU A 18 23.30 -3.59 -5.37
C LEU A 18 22.55 -4.91 -5.55
N SER A 19 22.17 -5.54 -4.44
CA SER A 19 21.19 -6.62 -4.48
C SER A 19 19.88 -6.04 -5.04
N PRO A 20 19.26 -6.64 -6.06
CA PRO A 20 17.93 -6.23 -6.48
C PRO A 20 17.01 -6.42 -5.28
N ALA A 21 16.37 -5.34 -4.83
CA ALA A 21 15.33 -5.43 -3.83
C ALA A 21 14.28 -6.40 -4.36
N ALA A 22 14.06 -7.52 -3.65
CA ALA A 22 12.96 -8.41 -3.98
C ALA A 22 11.68 -7.57 -3.95
N ALA A 23 11.03 -7.42 -5.10
CA ALA A 23 9.74 -6.75 -5.19
C ALA A 23 8.77 -7.49 -4.26
N GLN A 24 8.44 -6.88 -3.13
CA GLN A 24 7.49 -7.45 -2.19
C GLN A 24 6.14 -7.54 -2.90
N THR A 25 5.63 -8.76 -3.05
CA THR A 25 4.28 -8.95 -3.58
C THR A 25 3.29 -8.27 -2.63
N PRO A 26 2.46 -7.32 -3.11
CA PRO A 26 1.53 -6.62 -2.24
C PRO A 26 0.51 -7.60 -1.63
N LYS A 27 0.10 -7.34 -0.39
CA LYS A 27 -0.97 -8.07 0.30
C LYS A 27 -2.26 -7.26 0.29
N ILE A 28 -3.39 -7.88 0.68
CA ILE A 28 -4.69 -7.21 0.71
C ILE A 28 -4.72 -5.98 1.64
N GLU A 29 -3.97 -6.00 2.76
CA GLU A 29 -3.81 -4.83 3.62
C GLU A 29 -3.08 -3.68 2.90
N ASP A 30 -2.03 -3.97 2.14
CA ASP A 30 -1.25 -2.95 1.41
C ASP A 30 -2.12 -2.30 0.34
N VAL A 31 -2.94 -3.10 -0.33
CA VAL A 31 -3.90 -2.61 -1.34
C VAL A 31 -5.01 -1.78 -0.67
N CYS A 32 -5.49 -2.17 0.51
CA CYS A 32 -6.48 -1.35 1.24
C CYS A 32 -5.91 0.00 1.71
N VAL A 33 -4.61 0.07 2.04
CA VAL A 33 -3.93 1.36 2.26
C VAL A 33 -3.94 2.21 0.99
N GLN A 34 -3.75 1.61 -0.18
CA GLN A 34 -3.80 2.35 -1.45
C GLN A 34 -5.22 2.82 -1.80
N VAL A 35 -6.25 1.99 -1.56
CA VAL A 35 -7.67 2.40 -1.65
C VAL A 35 -7.88 3.69 -0.84
N ALA A 36 -7.40 3.72 0.40
CA ALA A 36 -7.53 4.87 1.28
C ALA A 36 -6.81 6.11 0.74
N LYS A 37 -5.56 5.95 0.28
CA LYS A 37 -4.78 7.04 -0.32
C LYS A 37 -5.45 7.64 -1.55
N HIS A 38 -5.93 6.78 -2.46
CA HIS A 38 -6.64 7.22 -3.66
C HIS A 38 -7.93 7.97 -3.33
N LEU A 39 -8.72 7.44 -2.39
CA LEU A 39 -9.95 8.08 -1.96
C LEU A 39 -9.70 9.45 -1.33
N LEU A 40 -8.66 9.55 -0.50
CA LEU A 40 -8.33 10.75 0.27
C LEU A 40 -7.44 11.74 -0.47
N LEU A 41 -7.02 11.42 -1.71
CA LEU A 41 -6.07 12.21 -2.50
C LEU A 41 -4.77 12.47 -1.73
N ALA A 42 -4.26 11.45 -1.05
CA ALA A 42 -3.12 11.57 -0.13
C ALA A 42 -1.89 10.81 -0.64
N ASP A 43 -0.75 11.50 -0.73
CA ASP A 43 0.54 10.88 -1.08
C ASP A 43 1.02 9.93 0.03
N THR A 44 0.84 10.36 1.27
CA THR A 44 1.21 9.63 2.49
C THR A 44 -0.02 9.41 3.37
N LEU A 45 -0.03 8.28 4.08
CA LEU A 45 -1.12 7.93 5.00
C LEU A 45 -0.51 7.22 6.21
N GLN A 46 -0.76 7.76 7.40
CA GLN A 46 -0.36 7.10 8.65
C GLN A 46 -1.36 5.99 8.95
N THR A 47 -0.87 4.77 9.17
CA THR A 47 -1.71 3.59 9.43
C THR A 47 -1.61 3.17 10.89
N GLY A 48 -2.76 2.90 11.49
CA GLY A 48 -2.88 2.53 12.89
C GLY A 48 -2.92 1.03 13.07
N VAL A 49 -4.08 0.54 13.53
CA VAL A 49 -4.38 -0.90 13.64
C VAL A 49 -4.77 -1.40 12.26
N VAL A 50 -4.16 -2.50 11.82
CA VAL A 50 -4.45 -3.16 10.54
C VAL A 50 -4.89 -4.59 10.85
N GLN A 51 -5.99 -5.01 10.23
CA GLN A 51 -6.57 -6.34 10.35
C GLN A 51 -6.90 -6.86 8.95
N SER A 52 -6.41 -8.05 8.62
CA SER A 52 -6.69 -8.70 7.34
C SER A 52 -7.47 -9.99 7.58
N PHE A 53 -8.40 -10.27 6.68
CA PHE A 53 -9.30 -11.41 6.72
C PHE A 53 -9.30 -12.11 5.34
N PRO A 54 -8.15 -12.67 4.90
CA PRO A 54 -8.04 -13.35 3.60
C PRO A 54 -8.93 -14.59 3.46
N GLU A 55 -9.40 -15.16 4.56
CA GLU A 55 -10.27 -16.33 4.63
C GLU A 55 -11.76 -16.02 4.38
N LEU A 56 -12.17 -14.74 4.45
CA LEU A 56 -13.55 -14.34 4.21
C LEU A 56 -13.92 -14.38 2.72
N LYS A 57 -15.23 -14.30 2.44
CA LYS A 57 -15.80 -14.27 1.10
C LYS A 57 -16.79 -13.10 1.00
N PRO A 58 -16.41 -11.94 0.44
CA PRO A 58 -15.10 -11.63 -0.14
C PRO A 58 -13.98 -11.50 0.92
N PRO A 59 -12.70 -11.76 0.56
CA PRO A 59 -11.56 -11.43 1.42
C PRO A 59 -11.49 -9.91 1.63
N GLY A 60 -11.02 -9.49 2.79
CA GLY A 60 -10.98 -8.06 3.10
C GLY A 60 -9.93 -7.66 4.10
N ALA A 61 -9.76 -6.37 4.26
CA ALA A 61 -8.92 -5.77 5.28
C ALA A 61 -9.61 -4.55 5.88
N ARG A 62 -9.33 -4.27 7.15
CA ARG A 62 -9.71 -3.04 7.82
C ARG A 62 -8.50 -2.39 8.44
N LEU A 63 -8.44 -1.07 8.37
CA LEU A 63 -7.42 -0.31 9.07
C LEU A 63 -7.95 1.00 9.65
N THR A 64 -7.32 1.46 10.73
CA THR A 64 -7.42 2.86 11.15
C THR A 64 -6.33 3.70 10.49
N TYR A 65 -6.61 4.98 10.25
CA TYR A 65 -5.65 5.87 9.58
C TYR A 65 -5.67 7.30 10.11
N SER A 66 -4.64 8.07 9.73
CA SER A 66 -4.65 9.53 9.78
C SER A 66 -3.93 10.12 8.58
N THR A 67 -4.46 11.22 8.05
CA THR A 67 -3.77 12.07 7.07
C THR A 67 -2.82 13.07 7.74
N ARG A 68 -2.87 13.20 9.08
CA ARG A 68 -1.96 14.05 9.86
C ARG A 68 -0.74 13.25 10.27
N GLU A 69 0.42 13.88 10.19
CA GLU A 69 1.67 13.31 10.69
C GLU A 69 1.72 13.34 12.23
N GLY A 70 2.52 12.44 12.81
CA GLY A 70 2.77 12.42 14.26
C GLY A 70 1.59 12.00 15.14
N VAL A 71 0.50 11.48 14.55
CA VAL A 71 -0.65 10.98 15.31
C VAL A 71 -0.32 9.61 15.89
N GLU A 72 -0.48 9.46 17.21
CA GLU A 72 -0.35 8.17 17.89
C GLU A 72 -1.43 7.19 17.42
N LYS A 73 -1.10 5.90 17.30
CA LYS A 73 -2.03 4.88 16.76
C LYS A 73 -3.36 4.81 17.53
N LYS A 74 -3.34 5.03 18.85
CA LYS A 74 -4.53 5.03 19.71
C LYS A 74 -5.49 6.21 19.43
N ASP A 75 -5.00 7.28 18.81
CA ASP A 75 -5.75 8.50 18.52
C ASP A 75 -6.21 8.55 17.05
N MET A 76 -5.92 7.51 16.25
CA MET A 76 -6.43 7.33 14.90
C MET A 76 -7.84 6.77 14.93
N VAL A 77 -8.84 7.64 14.78
CA VAL A 77 -10.27 7.29 14.87
C VAL A 77 -10.91 7.04 13.51
N ASP A 78 -10.32 7.54 12.43
CA ASP A 78 -10.80 7.27 11.08
C ASP A 78 -10.46 5.84 10.69
N SER A 79 -11.38 5.18 10.01
CA SER A 79 -11.22 3.80 9.58
C SER A 79 -11.76 3.56 8.18
N ILE A 80 -11.14 2.60 7.51
CA ILE A 80 -11.55 2.12 6.20
C ILE A 80 -11.54 0.60 6.18
N GLU A 81 -12.56 0.04 5.55
CA GLU A 81 -12.73 -1.39 5.30
C GLU A 81 -12.73 -1.59 3.78
N CYS A 82 -11.97 -2.57 3.28
CA CYS A 82 -11.90 -2.90 1.86
C CYS A 82 -12.19 -4.38 1.65
N GLU A 83 -12.92 -4.69 0.58
CA GLU A 83 -13.23 -6.04 0.15
C GLU A 83 -12.74 -6.25 -1.28
N PHE A 84 -12.09 -7.38 -1.51
CA PHE A 84 -11.49 -7.73 -2.79
C PHE A 84 -12.06 -9.04 -3.31
N GLN A 85 -11.97 -9.26 -4.62
CA GLN A 85 -12.35 -10.54 -5.21
C GLN A 85 -11.35 -11.65 -4.86
N ASN A 86 -10.07 -11.29 -4.80
CA ASN A 86 -8.94 -12.21 -4.67
C ASN A 86 -7.97 -11.71 -3.58
N THR A 87 -7.17 -12.61 -3.02
CA THR A 87 -6.10 -12.30 -2.06
C THR A 87 -4.75 -12.02 -2.73
N ALA A 88 -4.71 -12.04 -4.07
CA ALA A 88 -3.52 -11.81 -4.88
C ALA A 88 -3.92 -11.06 -6.16
N ALA A 89 -2.93 -10.44 -6.83
CA ALA A 89 -3.14 -9.71 -8.07
C ALA A 89 -3.82 -10.60 -9.14
N PRO A 90 -4.80 -10.08 -9.90
CA PRO A 90 -5.37 -8.73 -9.78
C PRO A 90 -6.30 -8.56 -8.56
N PHE A 91 -6.02 -7.54 -7.75
CA PHE A 91 -6.77 -7.17 -6.55
C PHE A 91 -8.04 -6.41 -6.93
N ASN A 92 -8.98 -7.11 -7.57
CA ASN A 92 -10.25 -6.52 -8.00
C ASN A 92 -11.06 -6.04 -6.78
N LEU A 93 -11.08 -4.73 -6.55
CA LEU A 93 -11.86 -4.08 -5.49
C LEU A 93 -13.37 -4.29 -5.72
N GLN A 94 -14.03 -4.88 -4.73
CA GLN A 94 -15.48 -5.14 -4.75
C GLN A 94 -16.25 -4.05 -4.03
N ARG A 95 -15.73 -3.62 -2.87
CA ARG A 95 -16.37 -2.64 -2.00
C ARG A 95 -15.32 -2.01 -1.10
N PHE A 96 -15.55 -0.77 -0.68
CA PHE A 96 -14.88 -0.23 0.50
C PHE A 96 -15.85 0.63 1.30
N CYS A 97 -15.63 0.75 2.60
CA CYS A 97 -16.44 1.59 3.48
C CYS A 97 -15.53 2.49 4.30
N VAL A 98 -15.85 3.79 4.38
CA VAL A 98 -15.23 4.74 5.29
C VAL A 98 -16.27 5.14 6.32
N SER A 99 -15.99 4.82 7.58
CA SER A 99 -16.95 4.96 8.67
C SER A 99 -18.28 4.26 8.32
N SER A 100 -19.39 4.99 8.18
CA SER A 100 -20.71 4.44 7.85
C SER A 100 -21.06 4.44 6.36
N THR A 101 -20.18 4.96 5.50
CA THR A 101 -20.46 5.12 4.07
C THR A 101 -19.71 4.07 3.29
N CYS A 102 -20.43 3.25 2.53
CA CYS A 102 -19.86 2.25 1.64
C CYS A 102 -19.91 2.71 0.18
N TYR A 103 -18.97 2.19 -0.60
CA TYR A 103 -18.73 2.52 -1.99
C TYR A 103 -18.58 1.19 -2.74
N GLY A 104 -19.33 1.03 -3.83
CA GLY A 104 -19.37 -0.22 -4.58
C GLY A 104 -20.06 -0.06 -5.94
N PRO A 105 -20.05 -1.10 -6.78
CA PRO A 105 -20.63 -1.05 -8.12
C PRO A 105 -22.16 -0.84 -8.11
N ASP A 106 -22.83 -1.31 -7.06
CA ASP A 106 -24.29 -1.27 -6.90
C ASP A 106 -24.77 -0.07 -6.05
N GLU A 107 -23.89 0.90 -5.81
CA GLU A 107 -24.23 2.10 -5.04
C GLU A 107 -25.29 2.96 -5.76
N ARG A 108 -26.32 3.39 -5.03
CA ARG A 108 -27.45 4.16 -5.57
C ARG A 108 -27.13 5.65 -5.66
N ASN A 109 -26.23 6.13 -4.81
CA ASN A 109 -25.73 7.48 -4.90
C ASN A 109 -24.68 7.57 -6.02
N GLU A 110 -25.02 8.23 -7.12
CA GLU A 110 -24.14 8.35 -8.29
C GLU A 110 -22.77 8.96 -7.97
N ALA A 111 -22.68 9.88 -6.99
CA ALA A 111 -21.40 10.45 -6.59
C ALA A 111 -20.53 9.40 -5.87
N ASN A 112 -21.11 8.60 -4.98
CA ASN A 112 -20.39 7.52 -4.30
C ASN A 112 -19.99 6.42 -5.29
N LYS A 113 -20.89 6.03 -6.20
CA LYS A 113 -20.58 5.09 -7.28
C LYS A 113 -19.42 5.57 -8.14
N ARG A 114 -19.44 6.84 -8.53
CA ARG A 114 -18.33 7.46 -9.27
C ARG A 114 -17.02 7.43 -8.47
N ARG A 115 -17.03 7.73 -7.17
CA ARG A 115 -15.84 7.63 -6.32
C ARG A 115 -15.28 6.21 -6.26
N PHE A 116 -16.15 5.19 -6.22
CA PHE A 116 -15.73 3.80 -6.31
C PHE A 116 -15.01 3.50 -7.64
N GLU A 117 -15.60 3.93 -8.76
CA GLU A 117 -15.03 3.73 -10.09
C GLU A 117 -13.69 4.44 -10.27
N GLU A 118 -13.56 5.67 -9.74
CA GLU A 118 -12.30 6.41 -9.73
C GLU A 118 -11.21 5.65 -8.97
N VAL A 119 -11.47 5.20 -7.73
CA VAL A 119 -10.50 4.43 -6.95
C VAL A 119 -10.13 3.11 -7.63
N ARG A 120 -11.09 2.38 -8.19
CA ARG A 120 -10.82 1.14 -8.93
C ARG A 120 -9.94 1.37 -10.15
N ALA A 121 -10.17 2.44 -10.90
CA ALA A 121 -9.35 2.81 -12.06
C ALA A 121 -7.91 3.20 -11.66
N LEU A 122 -7.74 3.85 -10.50
CA LEU A 122 -6.43 4.18 -9.96
C LEU A 122 -5.64 2.91 -9.58
N LEU A 123 -6.25 1.99 -8.84
CA LEU A 123 -5.63 0.71 -8.48
C LEU A 123 -5.18 -0.09 -9.72
N GLN A 124 -6.04 -0.20 -10.73
CA GLN A 124 -5.71 -0.90 -11.96
C GLN A 124 -4.52 -0.25 -12.69
N ARG A 125 -4.45 1.09 -12.69
CA ARG A 125 -3.33 1.82 -13.30
C ARG A 125 -2.02 1.62 -12.54
N ASP A 126 -2.10 1.45 -11.23
CA ASP A 126 -0.95 1.20 -10.36
C ASP A 126 -0.52 -0.29 -10.37
N GLY A 127 -1.21 -1.13 -11.14
CA GLY A 127 -0.89 -2.55 -11.31
C GLY A 127 -1.33 -3.42 -10.14
N MET A 128 -2.34 -2.97 -9.37
CA MET A 128 -2.95 -3.73 -8.29
C MET A 128 -4.06 -4.63 -8.81
#